data_AF-A0A382K2S2-F1
#
_entry.id   AF-A0A382K2S2-F1
#
_cell.length_a   1.000
_cell.length_b   1.000
_cell.length_c   1.000
_cell.angle_alpha   90.00
_cell.angle_beta   90.00
_cell.angle_gamma   90.00
#
_symmetry.space_group_name_H-M   'P 1'
#
loop_
_entity.id
_entity.type
_entity.pdbx_description
1 polymer ?
#
loop_
_entity_poly.entity_id
_entity_poly.type
_entity_poly.pdbx_seq_one_letter_code
_entity_poly.pdbx_strand_id
1 'polypeptide(L)'
;AQYTLHQNTLKLTAQLAPIESVLGLAAVLETRSQGGGWVQVARASIDTVARTARFRVESWVSRRDVEYRIRVTIPLMTGPTDYEYLGTVAAEPNPMDPLKAAVFSCNADHGFPDSEVVENVSVHKPDLALFLGDQFYEGSGGFGIQTDSVEEAALDMLHKWYMFGWSYRDLFRHIPAAFIPDDHDVYHGNVWGEGGKSAPTDEGWGAIAQDQGGYKMPSEWVNALQMAQTSHLPDPIDPTPVEQGIGVYFTRWDYAGVSFAILEDRKFKSAPANVLPADAQVLNGWIQNPEFNVREYRDLPEASLLGERQMRFLDNWAEDWSGPSYMKVVLSQTNFASVHTIPENAMSGAVLPGLPVPEPGNYVLGDKIAADMDSNGWPQNRRDEVLTLLRSCSAFHIAGDQHLATVVRHGIKEFGDAAFTFTGPAL
;
A
#
# COMPACT_ATOMS: atom_id res chain seq x y z
N ALA A 1 -3.15 14.77 5.35
CA ALA A 1 -4.16 14.12 6.19
C ALA A 1 -4.92 13.16 5.32
N GLN A 2 -5.22 11.97 5.83
CA GLN A 2 -5.85 10.87 5.11
C GLN A 2 -7.00 10.34 5.95
N TYR A 3 -8.10 9.90 5.34
CA TYR A 3 -9.22 9.37 6.11
C TYR A 3 -9.98 8.27 5.37
N THR A 4 -10.65 7.41 6.13
CA THR A 4 -11.70 6.52 5.60
C THR A 4 -13.01 6.76 6.33
N LEU A 5 -14.10 6.46 5.63
CA LEU A 5 -15.44 6.31 6.20
C LEU A 5 -15.81 4.84 6.12
N HIS A 6 -16.12 4.23 7.25
CA HIS A 6 -16.47 2.81 7.33
C HIS A 6 -17.45 2.58 8.47
N GLN A 7 -18.61 1.98 8.19
CA GLN A 7 -19.60 1.59 9.20
C GLN A 7 -19.84 2.70 10.26
N ASN A 8 -20.21 3.89 9.78
CA ASN A 8 -20.50 5.06 10.61
C ASN A 8 -19.30 5.51 11.46
N THR A 9 -18.08 5.22 11.03
CA THR A 9 -16.85 5.67 11.69
C THR A 9 -16.00 6.45 10.70
N LEU A 10 -15.56 7.63 11.14
CA LEU A 10 -14.49 8.38 10.49
C LEU A 10 -13.18 8.06 11.23
N LYS A 11 -12.21 7.49 10.51
CA LYS A 11 -10.80 7.43 10.96
C LYS A 11 -9.99 8.40 10.12
N LEU A 12 -9.22 9.26 10.77
CA LEU A 12 -8.39 10.27 10.11
C LEU A 12 -6.99 10.28 10.72
N THR A 13 -5.98 10.26 9.86
CA THR A 13 -4.58 10.43 10.25
C THR A 13 -4.08 11.78 9.78
N ALA A 14 -3.53 12.55 10.72
CA ALA A 14 -2.83 13.80 10.46
C ALA A 14 -1.34 13.54 10.59
N GLN A 15 -0.59 13.75 9.50
CA GLN A 15 0.86 13.80 9.56
C GLN A 15 1.30 15.21 10.01
N LEU A 16 2.16 15.30 11.01
CA LEU A 16 2.72 16.56 11.50
C LEU A 16 4.21 16.67 11.18
N ALA A 17 4.71 17.91 11.10
CA ALA A 17 6.15 18.16 11.15
C ALA A 17 6.74 17.70 12.50
N PRO A 18 8.07 17.53 12.62
CA PRO A 18 8.72 17.14 13.88
C PRO A 18 8.57 18.22 14.96
N ILE A 19 7.51 18.11 15.77
CA ILE A 19 7.15 19.03 16.86
C ILE A 19 6.88 18.31 18.19
N GLU A 20 6.98 16.98 18.21
CA GLU A 20 6.83 16.10 19.37
C GLU A 20 7.66 16.52 20.59
N SER A 21 8.80 17.18 20.36
CA SER A 21 9.79 17.49 21.40
C SER A 21 9.25 18.57 22.34
N VAL A 22 8.22 19.28 21.89
CA VAL A 22 7.40 20.15 22.71
C VAL A 22 6.40 19.29 23.50
N LEU A 23 6.70 19.11 24.79
CA LEU A 23 5.89 18.26 25.67
C LEU A 23 4.45 18.76 25.81
N GLY A 24 3.50 17.82 25.82
CA GLY A 24 2.08 18.09 26.06
C GLY A 24 1.31 18.62 24.84
N LEU A 25 1.95 18.69 23.66
CA LEU A 25 1.22 18.99 22.42
C LEU A 25 0.18 17.90 22.11
N ALA A 26 -0.91 18.34 21.51
CA ALA A 26 -1.95 17.48 20.98
C ALA A 26 -2.58 18.16 19.77
N ALA A 27 -3.00 17.36 18.81
CA ALA A 27 -3.79 17.83 17.69
C ALA A 27 -5.27 17.72 18.01
N VAL A 28 -6.04 18.70 17.53
CA VAL A 28 -7.49 18.77 17.70
C VAL A 28 -8.15 18.69 16.33
N LEU A 29 -9.08 17.76 16.16
CA LEU A 29 -9.94 17.68 14.98
C LEU A 29 -11.24 18.43 15.28
N GLU A 30 -11.53 19.43 14.45
CA GLU A 30 -12.75 20.23 14.52
C GLU A 30 -13.52 20.11 13.21
N THR A 31 -14.84 20.13 13.28
CA THR A 31 -15.73 20.09 12.11
C THR A 31 -16.66 21.29 12.10
N ARG A 32 -17.10 21.69 10.91
CA ARG A 32 -18.02 22.82 10.78
C ARG A 32 -19.46 22.38 11.03
N SER A 33 -20.04 22.91 12.11
CA SER A 33 -21.45 22.71 12.46
C SER A 33 -22.38 23.30 11.39
N GLN A 34 -23.66 22.90 11.39
CA GLN A 34 -24.68 23.49 10.52
C GLN A 34 -24.89 25.00 10.78
N GLY A 35 -24.61 25.47 12.00
CA GLY A 35 -24.63 26.90 12.35
C GLY A 35 -23.39 27.68 11.91
N GLY A 36 -22.44 27.05 11.21
CA GLY A 36 -21.26 27.69 10.62
C GLY A 36 -20.02 27.76 11.53
N GLY A 37 -20.15 27.48 12.82
CA GLY A 37 -19.05 27.46 13.79
C GLY A 37 -18.28 26.14 13.83
N TRP A 38 -17.01 26.19 14.24
CA TRP A 38 -16.15 25.03 14.46
C TRP A 38 -16.48 24.32 15.78
N VAL A 39 -16.58 23.00 15.75
CA VAL A 39 -16.84 22.15 16.92
C VAL A 39 -15.75 21.09 16.99
N GLN A 40 -15.06 21.03 18.13
CA GLN A 40 -14.12 19.94 18.41
C GLN A 40 -14.88 18.60 18.48
N VAL A 41 -14.46 17.64 17.66
CA VAL A 41 -15.02 16.29 17.62
C VAL A 41 -14.04 15.24 18.14
N ALA A 42 -12.74 15.52 18.07
CA ALA A 42 -11.71 14.63 18.62
C ALA A 42 -10.44 15.40 19.00
N ARG A 43 -9.63 14.79 19.88
CA ARG A 43 -8.29 15.25 20.28
C ARG A 43 -7.38 14.04 20.36
N ALA A 44 -6.16 14.16 19.85
CA ALA A 44 -5.20 13.07 19.82
C ALA A 44 -3.81 13.55 20.24
N SER A 45 -3.07 12.70 20.95
CA SER A 45 -1.63 12.88 21.16
C SER A 45 -0.89 12.72 19.83
N ILE A 46 0.32 13.27 19.78
CA ILE A 46 1.22 13.12 18.64
C ILE A 46 2.11 11.91 18.94
N ASP A 47 2.07 10.90 18.06
CA ASP A 47 3.00 9.78 18.10
C ASP A 47 4.42 10.30 18.01
N THR A 48 5.33 9.73 18.78
CA THR A 48 6.72 10.12 18.65
C THR A 48 7.22 9.63 17.30
N VAL A 49 7.62 8.39 17.10
CA VAL A 49 8.40 8.02 15.90
C VAL A 49 7.71 8.39 14.57
N ALA A 50 6.40 8.13 14.42
CA ALA A 50 5.65 8.40 13.19
C ALA A 50 5.25 9.88 13.01
N ARG A 51 5.28 10.69 14.08
CA ARG A 51 4.83 12.10 14.10
C ARG A 51 3.39 12.27 13.56
N THR A 52 2.52 11.30 13.87
CA THR A 52 1.11 11.32 13.48
C THR A 52 0.20 11.65 14.65
N ALA A 53 -0.92 12.31 14.36
CA ALA A 53 -2.08 12.35 15.26
C ALA A 53 -3.24 11.59 14.61
N ARG A 54 -3.78 10.62 15.34
CA ARG A 54 -4.79 9.68 14.84
C ARG A 54 -6.13 9.94 15.52
N PHE A 55 -7.15 10.18 14.72
CA PHE A 55 -8.49 10.52 15.19
C PHE A 55 -9.48 9.41 14.82
N ARG A 56 -10.41 9.15 15.74
CA ARG A 56 -11.56 8.26 15.52
C ARG A 56 -12.81 9.00 15.97
N VAL A 57 -13.78 9.12 15.08
CA VAL A 57 -15.09 9.71 15.37
C VAL A 57 -16.16 8.66 15.06
N GLU A 58 -16.72 8.09 16.11
CA GLU A 58 -17.81 7.13 16.08
C GLU A 58 -19.13 7.81 15.70
N SER A 59 -20.10 7.02 15.21
CA SER A 59 -21.43 7.50 14.82
C SER A 59 -21.40 8.64 13.80
N TRP A 60 -20.38 8.66 12.94
CA TRP A 60 -20.26 9.58 11.82
C TRP A 60 -21.30 9.26 10.76
N VAL A 61 -22.35 10.08 10.70
CA VAL A 61 -23.40 9.98 9.68
C VAL A 61 -23.63 11.36 9.09
N SER A 62 -23.08 11.60 7.90
CA SER A 62 -23.33 12.83 7.15
C SER A 62 -23.69 12.51 5.71
N ARG A 63 -24.78 13.11 5.23
CA ARG A 63 -25.22 13.05 3.82
C ARG A 63 -24.76 14.27 3.01
N ARG A 64 -23.84 15.04 3.58
CA ARG A 64 -23.28 16.26 2.98
C ARG A 64 -21.78 16.30 3.26
N ASP A 65 -21.08 17.04 2.44
CA ASP A 65 -19.69 17.41 2.70
C ASP A 65 -19.59 18.16 4.03
N VAL A 66 -18.59 17.80 4.84
CA VAL A 66 -18.32 18.44 6.12
C VAL A 66 -16.90 18.97 6.10
N GLU A 67 -16.75 20.30 6.13
CA GLU A 67 -15.46 20.93 6.33
C GLU A 67 -14.89 20.52 7.69
N TYR A 68 -13.60 20.17 7.70
CA TYR A 68 -12.85 19.90 8.91
C TYR A 68 -11.60 20.77 8.96
N ARG A 69 -11.06 20.95 10.16
CA ARG A 69 -9.71 21.44 10.37
C ARG A 69 -8.99 20.64 11.45
N ILE A 70 -7.70 20.43 11.25
CA ILE A 70 -6.79 19.95 12.28
C ILE A 70 -6.05 21.15 12.83
N ARG A 71 -6.08 21.34 14.15
CA ARG A 71 -5.43 22.46 14.82
C ARG A 71 -4.41 21.98 15.85
N VAL A 72 -3.25 22.62 15.86
CA VAL A 72 -2.21 22.44 16.88
C VAL A 72 -1.81 23.82 17.40
N THR A 73 -1.80 23.98 18.72
CA THR A 73 -1.35 25.22 19.37
C THR A 73 0.09 25.05 19.85
N ILE A 74 1.04 25.77 19.25
CA ILE A 74 2.46 25.68 19.60
C ILE A 74 2.84 26.84 20.54
N PRO A 75 3.45 26.57 21.71
CA PRO A 75 3.91 27.60 22.64
C PRO A 75 5.23 28.23 22.17
N LEU A 76 5.13 29.23 21.27
CA LEU A 76 6.30 29.98 20.80
C LEU A 76 6.75 31.04 21.81
N MET A 77 7.98 31.54 21.66
CA MET A 77 8.50 32.64 22.49
C MET A 77 7.66 33.92 22.40
N THR A 78 6.97 34.13 21.27
CA THR A 78 6.06 35.26 21.02
C THR A 78 4.66 35.04 21.58
N GLY A 79 4.38 33.86 22.14
CA GLY A 79 3.08 33.45 22.65
C GLY A 79 2.53 32.19 21.95
N PRO A 80 1.52 31.53 22.54
CA PRO A 80 0.85 30.39 21.90
C PRO A 80 0.28 30.78 20.52
N THR A 81 0.59 29.99 19.50
CA THR A 81 0.14 30.23 18.12
C THR A 81 -0.58 28.99 17.59
N ASP A 82 -1.75 29.18 16.99
CA ASP A 82 -2.51 28.12 16.33
C ASP A 82 -2.04 27.91 14.89
N TYR A 83 -1.80 26.65 14.53
CA TYR A 83 -1.58 26.20 13.16
C TYR A 83 -2.74 25.32 12.73
N GLU A 84 -3.28 25.56 11.54
CA GLU A 84 -4.49 24.92 11.04
C GLU A 84 -4.25 24.27 9.67
N TYR A 85 -4.81 23.08 9.48
CA TYR A 85 -4.86 22.39 8.20
C TYR A 85 -6.31 22.05 7.86
N LEU A 86 -6.84 22.64 6.79
CA LEU A 86 -8.23 22.51 6.36
C LEU A 86 -8.41 21.38 5.33
N GLY A 87 -9.59 20.75 5.36
CA GLY A 87 -10.02 19.78 4.35
C GLY A 87 -11.52 19.54 4.42
N THR A 88 -11.98 18.49 3.74
CA THR A 88 -13.40 18.11 3.67
C THR A 88 -13.53 16.60 3.86
N VAL A 89 -14.43 16.20 4.75
CA VAL A 89 -14.96 14.84 4.77
C VAL A 89 -16.11 14.81 3.77
N ALA A 90 -15.90 14.15 2.63
CA ALA A 90 -16.88 14.05 1.55
C ALA A 90 -18.13 13.31 2.02
N ALA A 91 -19.29 13.70 1.46
CA ALA A 91 -20.48 12.87 1.52
C ALA A 91 -20.20 11.53 0.83
N GLU A 92 -20.58 10.43 1.49
CA GLU A 92 -20.52 9.12 0.85
C GLU A 92 -21.53 9.07 -0.33
N PRO A 93 -21.08 8.70 -1.55
CA PRO A 93 -21.97 8.51 -2.69
C PRO A 93 -23.07 7.50 -2.40
N ASN A 94 -24.21 7.60 -3.09
CA ASN A 94 -25.25 6.59 -2.92
C ASN A 94 -24.75 5.25 -3.44
N PRO A 95 -25.04 4.12 -2.75
CA PRO A 95 -24.59 2.80 -3.19
C PRO A 95 -24.92 2.45 -4.65
N MET A 96 -26.00 2.96 -5.23
CA MET A 96 -26.38 2.61 -6.60
C MET A 96 -25.80 3.55 -7.67
N ASP A 97 -25.08 4.60 -7.28
CA ASP A 97 -24.43 5.53 -8.21
C ASP A 97 -23.06 4.97 -8.64
N PRO A 98 -22.59 5.25 -9.87
CA PRO A 98 -21.25 4.84 -10.30
C PRO A 98 -20.17 5.46 -9.40
N LEU A 99 -19.32 4.60 -8.83
CA LEU A 99 -18.19 5.01 -7.99
C LEU A 99 -16.93 5.20 -8.84
N LYS A 100 -16.21 6.31 -8.64
CA LYS A 100 -14.95 6.62 -9.31
C LYS A 100 -13.78 6.52 -8.34
N ALA A 101 -12.87 5.59 -8.60
CA ALA A 101 -11.61 5.48 -7.89
C ALA A 101 -10.46 6.10 -8.70
N ALA A 102 -9.67 6.97 -8.07
CA ALA A 102 -8.33 7.31 -8.57
C ALA A 102 -7.34 6.28 -8.03
N VAL A 103 -6.57 5.64 -8.92
CA VAL A 103 -5.64 4.55 -8.56
C VAL A 103 -4.21 5.00 -8.84
N PHE A 104 -3.34 4.81 -7.86
CA PHE A 104 -1.96 5.27 -7.85
C PHE A 104 -1.04 4.19 -7.27
N SER A 105 0.22 4.19 -7.71
CA SER A 105 1.31 3.38 -7.15
C SER A 105 2.65 3.90 -7.70
N CYS A 106 3.76 3.51 -7.10
CA CYS A 106 5.10 3.64 -7.71
C CYS A 106 5.45 5.09 -8.06
N ASN A 107 5.51 5.94 -7.03
CA ASN A 107 5.79 7.38 -7.16
C ASN A 107 7.28 7.69 -7.13
N ALA A 108 7.87 7.79 -8.31
CA ALA A 108 9.23 8.29 -8.45
C ALA A 108 9.27 9.82 -8.22
N ASP A 109 10.37 10.33 -7.66
CA ASP A 109 10.49 11.75 -7.30
C ASP A 109 10.79 12.69 -8.50
N HIS A 110 10.85 12.14 -9.71
CA HIS A 110 11.20 12.87 -10.93
C HIS A 110 10.21 13.98 -11.27
N GLY A 111 8.94 13.78 -10.91
CA GLY A 111 7.85 14.71 -11.16
C GLY A 111 7.61 15.74 -10.05
N PHE A 112 8.30 15.63 -8.90
CA PHE A 112 8.01 16.42 -7.70
C PHE A 112 7.91 17.93 -8.01
N PRO A 113 6.83 18.63 -7.63
CA PRO A 113 5.76 18.21 -6.71
C PRO A 113 4.52 17.59 -7.38
N ASP A 114 4.65 16.93 -8.53
CA ASP A 114 3.63 16.12 -9.20
C ASP A 114 2.30 16.86 -9.46
N SER A 115 2.37 18.18 -9.65
CA SER A 115 1.20 19.04 -9.76
C SER A 115 0.32 18.67 -10.96
N GLU A 116 0.94 18.22 -12.06
CA GLU A 116 0.22 17.78 -13.26
C GLU A 116 -0.66 16.54 -12.95
N VAL A 117 -0.21 15.63 -12.09
CA VAL A 117 -0.99 14.46 -11.69
C VAL A 117 -2.22 14.91 -10.92
N VAL A 118 -2.05 15.78 -9.92
CA VAL A 118 -3.16 16.31 -9.11
C VAL A 118 -4.16 17.08 -9.97
N GLU A 119 -3.69 17.96 -10.86
CA GLU A 119 -4.55 18.75 -11.75
C GLU A 119 -5.38 17.85 -12.66
N ASN A 120 -4.74 16.89 -13.34
CA ASN A 120 -5.43 16.00 -14.28
C ASN A 120 -6.41 15.05 -13.57
N VAL A 121 -6.01 14.45 -12.45
CA VAL A 121 -6.91 13.56 -11.69
C VAL A 121 -8.12 14.33 -11.15
N SER A 122 -7.92 15.56 -10.68
CA SER A 122 -9.01 16.37 -10.12
C SER A 122 -10.13 16.67 -11.12
N VAL A 123 -9.82 16.72 -12.43
CA VAL A 123 -10.83 16.90 -13.49
C VAL A 123 -11.84 15.75 -13.52
N HIS A 124 -11.41 14.54 -13.18
CA HIS A 124 -12.27 13.34 -13.19
C HIS A 124 -13.25 13.30 -12.01
N LYS A 125 -13.01 14.11 -10.98
CA LYS A 125 -13.78 14.17 -9.72
C LYS A 125 -13.91 12.76 -9.11
N PRO A 126 -12.79 12.15 -8.69
CA PRO A 126 -12.83 10.85 -8.03
C PRO A 126 -13.60 10.95 -6.70
N ASP A 127 -14.29 9.88 -6.34
CA ASP A 127 -15.00 9.75 -5.07
C ASP A 127 -14.08 9.21 -3.97
N LEU A 128 -13.01 8.50 -4.36
CA LEU A 128 -11.98 7.97 -3.47
C LEU A 128 -10.62 7.86 -4.16
N ALA A 129 -9.56 7.76 -3.37
CA ALA A 129 -8.20 7.49 -3.84
C ALA A 129 -7.64 6.18 -3.28
N LEU A 130 -6.92 5.44 -4.11
CA LEU A 130 -6.24 4.20 -3.76
C LEU A 130 -4.76 4.36 -4.08
N PHE A 131 -3.89 4.24 -3.08
CA PHE A 131 -2.44 4.26 -3.29
C PHE A 131 -1.83 2.93 -2.87
N LEU A 132 -1.47 2.13 -3.85
CA LEU A 132 -1.27 0.68 -3.71
C LEU A 132 0.19 0.27 -3.67
N GLY A 133 1.00 1.02 -2.92
CA GLY A 133 2.43 0.76 -2.79
C GLY A 133 3.32 1.84 -3.36
N ASP A 134 4.56 1.85 -2.89
CA ASP A 134 5.65 2.70 -3.35
C ASP A 134 5.26 4.17 -3.36
N GLN A 135 4.81 4.68 -2.20
CA GLN A 135 4.52 6.11 -2.07
C GLN A 135 5.80 6.95 -2.21
N PHE A 136 6.96 6.34 -1.92
CA PHE A 136 8.29 6.86 -2.23
C PHE A 136 9.27 5.70 -2.45
N TYR A 137 10.45 6.03 -2.99
CA TYR A 137 11.59 5.12 -3.12
C TYR A 137 12.70 5.48 -2.14
N GLU A 138 13.64 4.55 -1.91
CA GLU A 138 14.78 4.73 -1.00
C GLU A 138 15.63 5.97 -1.35
N GLY A 139 15.68 6.30 -2.63
CA GLY A 139 16.43 7.44 -3.17
C GLY A 139 15.67 8.76 -3.22
N SER A 140 14.38 8.78 -2.87
CA SER A 140 13.52 9.95 -3.07
C SER A 140 14.05 11.20 -2.37
N GLY A 141 14.09 12.30 -3.10
CA GLY A 141 14.66 13.58 -2.68
C GLY A 141 16.18 13.68 -2.85
N GLY A 142 16.81 12.69 -3.49
CA GLY A 142 18.25 12.67 -3.74
C GLY A 142 19.11 12.27 -2.54
N PHE A 143 18.48 11.75 -1.48
CA PHE A 143 19.15 11.18 -0.32
C PHE A 143 19.05 9.66 -0.37
N GLY A 144 20.01 8.96 0.24
CA GLY A 144 19.89 7.51 0.45
C GLY A 144 18.95 7.20 1.61
N ILE A 145 19.18 6.04 2.22
CA ILE A 145 18.50 5.63 3.45
C ILE A 145 19.38 5.91 4.67
N GLN A 146 18.75 6.12 5.82
CA GLN A 146 19.41 6.15 7.12
C GLN A 146 19.06 4.90 7.93
N THR A 147 20.08 4.29 8.54
CA THR A 147 19.93 3.01 9.27
C THR A 147 20.60 3.01 10.64
N ASP A 148 21.28 4.10 11.02
CA ASP A 148 22.11 4.18 12.24
C ASP A 148 21.27 4.10 13.52
N SER A 149 20.10 4.73 13.52
CA SER A 149 19.14 4.68 14.62
C SER A 149 17.70 4.76 14.12
N VAL A 150 16.74 4.28 14.92
CA VAL A 150 15.30 4.38 14.60
C VAL A 150 14.86 5.82 14.39
N GLU A 151 15.39 6.76 15.18
CA GLU A 151 15.03 8.17 15.10
C GLU A 151 15.56 8.82 13.80
N GLU A 152 16.83 8.61 13.44
CA GLU A 152 17.40 9.14 12.20
C GLU A 152 16.74 8.51 10.97
N ALA A 153 16.49 7.20 11.01
CA ALA A 153 15.75 6.50 9.97
C ALA A 153 14.31 7.01 9.84
N ALA A 154 13.64 7.33 10.95
CA ALA A 154 12.29 7.88 10.92
C ALA A 154 12.26 9.28 10.31
N LEU A 155 13.25 10.14 10.62
CA LEU A 155 13.36 11.47 9.99
C LEU A 155 13.62 11.37 8.49
N ASP A 156 14.47 10.43 8.06
CA ASP A 156 14.74 10.14 6.66
C ASP A 156 13.48 9.67 5.92
N MET A 157 12.74 8.73 6.51
CA MET A 157 11.44 8.27 6.00
C MET A 157 10.43 9.43 5.92
N LEU A 158 10.35 10.25 6.97
CA LEU A 158 9.42 11.37 7.05
C LEU A 158 9.71 12.43 5.99
N HIS A 159 10.97 12.69 5.65
CA HIS A 159 11.31 13.59 4.55
C HIS A 159 10.68 13.11 3.23
N LYS A 160 10.84 11.83 2.89
CA LYS A 160 10.26 11.22 1.69
C LYS A 160 8.72 11.25 1.73
N TRP A 161 8.15 10.91 2.89
CA TRP A 161 6.72 10.98 3.14
C TRP A 161 6.15 12.41 3.05
N TYR A 162 6.91 13.44 3.43
CA TYR A 162 6.49 14.83 3.29
C TYR A 162 6.55 15.31 1.84
N MET A 163 7.50 14.85 1.03
CA MET A 163 7.50 15.12 -0.41
C MET A 163 6.22 14.57 -1.04
N PHE A 164 5.94 13.28 -0.82
CA PHE A 164 4.69 12.66 -1.22
C PHE A 164 3.46 13.44 -0.73
N GLY A 165 3.43 13.77 0.57
CA GLY A 165 2.36 14.54 1.17
C GLY A 165 2.19 15.92 0.54
N TRP A 166 3.27 16.62 0.19
CA TRP A 166 3.20 17.92 -0.49
C TRP A 166 2.65 17.82 -1.89
N SER A 167 3.03 16.79 -2.64
CA SER A 167 2.55 16.56 -3.99
C SER A 167 1.04 16.37 -4.02
N TYR A 168 0.51 15.45 -3.18
CA TYR A 168 -0.86 14.95 -3.37
C TYR A 168 -1.89 15.42 -2.32
N ARG A 169 -1.48 16.19 -1.31
CA ARG A 169 -2.36 16.61 -0.20
C ARG A 169 -3.67 17.28 -0.64
N ASP A 170 -3.64 18.02 -1.74
CA ASP A 170 -4.80 18.78 -2.21
C ASP A 170 -5.86 17.87 -2.86
N LEU A 171 -5.51 16.62 -3.18
CA LEU A 171 -6.48 15.58 -3.52
C LEU A 171 -6.99 14.87 -2.25
N PHE A 172 -6.08 14.31 -1.46
CA PHE A 172 -6.43 13.36 -0.39
C PHE A 172 -7.13 13.98 0.82
N ARG A 173 -6.99 15.30 1.04
CA ARG A 173 -7.69 15.96 2.17
C ARG A 173 -9.18 16.19 1.92
N HIS A 174 -9.69 15.88 0.73
CA HIS A 174 -11.08 16.13 0.35
C HIS A 174 -11.88 14.87 0.05
N ILE A 175 -11.24 13.73 -0.21
CA ILE A 175 -11.88 12.44 -0.51
C ILE A 175 -11.29 11.35 0.37
N PRO A 176 -12.05 10.28 0.71
CA PRO A 176 -11.49 9.17 1.44
C PRO A 176 -10.40 8.48 0.62
N ALA A 177 -9.41 7.96 1.31
CA ALA A 177 -8.26 7.31 0.71
C ALA A 177 -7.92 6.01 1.43
N ALA A 178 -7.40 5.04 0.69
CA ALA A 178 -6.79 3.83 1.24
C ALA A 178 -5.37 3.70 0.71
N PHE A 179 -4.39 3.78 1.61
CA PHE A 179 -2.97 3.59 1.30
C PHE A 179 -2.46 2.31 1.94
N ILE A 180 -1.62 1.59 1.20
CA ILE A 180 -0.92 0.40 1.67
C ILE A 180 0.56 0.50 1.29
N PRO A 181 1.52 0.19 2.19
CA PRO A 181 2.94 0.13 1.87
C PRO A 181 3.25 -1.06 0.96
N ASP A 182 4.26 -0.87 0.13
CA ASP A 182 4.95 -1.93 -0.62
C ASP A 182 6.43 -2.01 -0.20
N ASP A 183 7.28 -2.70 -0.98
CA ASP A 183 8.67 -2.99 -0.65
C ASP A 183 9.54 -1.74 -0.53
N HIS A 184 9.44 -0.80 -1.45
CA HIS A 184 10.29 0.40 -1.43
C HIS A 184 9.99 1.31 -0.23
N ASP A 185 8.74 1.33 0.24
CA ASP A 185 8.36 2.08 1.44
C ASP A 185 9.10 1.57 2.70
N VAL A 186 9.40 0.28 2.76
CA VAL A 186 10.12 -0.37 3.87
C VAL A 186 11.63 -0.51 3.62
N TYR A 187 12.15 0.18 2.62
CA TYR A 187 13.56 0.17 2.20
C TYR A 187 14.05 -1.18 1.67
N HIS A 188 13.20 -1.87 0.92
CA HIS A 188 13.52 -3.06 0.17
C HIS A 188 13.36 -2.80 -1.33
N GLY A 189 14.27 -3.33 -2.15
CA GLY A 189 14.01 -3.40 -3.59
C GLY A 189 13.01 -4.50 -3.94
N ASN A 190 12.90 -5.54 -3.10
CA ASN A 190 11.87 -6.57 -3.09
C ASN A 190 11.73 -7.07 -1.64
N VAL A 191 10.49 -7.23 -1.15
CA VAL A 191 10.24 -7.69 0.22
C VAL A 191 9.41 -8.98 0.25
N TRP A 192 9.98 -9.99 0.88
CA TRP A 192 9.28 -11.20 1.29
C TRP A 192 9.16 -11.17 2.81
N GLY A 193 8.03 -10.66 3.31
CA GLY A 193 7.90 -10.32 4.72
C GLY A 193 7.97 -11.50 5.69
N GLU A 194 7.80 -12.74 5.21
CA GLU A 194 7.99 -13.99 5.99
C GLU A 194 7.29 -13.98 7.35
N GLY A 195 6.13 -13.32 7.45
CA GLY A 195 5.40 -13.20 8.71
C GLY A 195 6.10 -12.29 9.73
N GLY A 196 6.84 -11.27 9.30
CA GLY A 196 7.44 -10.27 10.18
C GLY A 196 8.84 -10.60 10.70
N LYS A 197 9.52 -11.61 10.14
CA LYS A 197 10.89 -11.98 10.55
C LYS A 197 11.85 -10.80 10.41
N SER A 198 12.99 -10.89 11.10
CA SER A 198 14.12 -9.99 10.87
C SER A 198 14.95 -10.56 9.72
N ALA A 199 15.26 -9.73 8.73
CA ALA A 199 16.21 -10.06 7.68
C ALA A 199 17.62 -9.64 8.15
N PRO A 200 18.56 -10.57 8.38
CA PRO A 200 19.93 -10.22 8.76
C PRO A 200 20.63 -9.40 7.67
N THR A 201 21.40 -8.40 8.09
CA THR A 201 22.09 -7.47 7.16
C THR A 201 23.62 -7.47 7.34
N ASP A 202 24.17 -8.42 8.08
CA ASP A 202 25.60 -8.54 8.38
C ASP A 202 26.44 -8.89 7.15
N GLU A 203 25.85 -9.59 6.17
CA GLU A 203 26.49 -9.94 4.90
C GLU A 203 26.13 -8.98 3.74
N GLY A 204 25.35 -7.92 4.02
CA GLY A 204 24.96 -6.91 3.05
C GLY A 204 23.52 -6.44 3.22
N TRP A 205 23.16 -5.36 2.51
CA TRP A 205 21.85 -4.69 2.65
C TRP A 205 20.93 -4.83 1.42
N GLY A 206 21.47 -5.33 0.32
CA GLY A 206 20.74 -5.56 -0.94
C GLY A 206 20.12 -6.95 -1.00
N ALA A 207 20.15 -7.56 -2.19
CA ALA A 207 19.55 -8.87 -2.47
C ALA A 207 19.87 -9.96 -1.42
N ILE A 208 21.11 -10.04 -0.93
CA ILE A 208 21.55 -11.04 0.05
C ILE A 208 20.67 -11.01 1.32
N ALA A 209 20.37 -9.83 1.85
CA ALA A 209 19.49 -9.69 3.01
C ALA A 209 18.02 -9.90 2.64
N GLN A 210 17.59 -9.40 1.48
CA GLN A 210 16.21 -9.54 1.01
C GLN A 210 15.82 -11.01 0.85
N ASP A 211 16.71 -11.82 0.27
CA ASP A 211 16.49 -13.25 0.05
C ASP A 211 16.41 -14.07 1.35
N GLN A 212 16.91 -13.55 2.49
CA GLN A 212 16.67 -14.19 3.80
C GLN A 212 15.21 -14.10 4.24
N GLY A 213 14.46 -13.14 3.68
CA GLY A 213 13.10 -12.80 4.06
C GLY A 213 13.00 -12.10 5.42
N GLY A 214 11.88 -11.42 5.62
CA GLY A 214 11.67 -10.50 6.72
C GLY A 214 12.03 -9.06 6.38
N TYR A 215 12.14 -8.22 7.41
CA TYR A 215 12.42 -6.79 7.30
C TYR A 215 13.86 -6.49 7.70
N LYS A 216 14.56 -5.68 6.89
CA LYS A 216 15.92 -5.19 7.18
C LYS A 216 15.93 -4.14 8.28
N MET A 217 14.88 -3.32 8.35
CA MET A 217 14.73 -2.27 9.36
C MET A 217 14.14 -2.81 10.68
N PRO A 218 14.51 -2.23 11.84
CA PRO A 218 13.91 -2.59 13.13
C PRO A 218 12.38 -2.45 13.14
N SER A 219 11.69 -3.34 13.86
CA SER A 219 10.21 -3.36 13.89
C SER A 219 9.58 -2.07 14.40
N GLU A 220 10.27 -1.32 15.27
CA GLU A 220 9.81 0.00 15.73
C GLU A 220 9.69 1.00 14.57
N TRP A 221 10.67 1.02 13.67
CA TRP A 221 10.65 1.87 12.48
C TRP A 221 9.60 1.39 11.47
N VAL A 222 9.49 0.08 11.24
CA VAL A 222 8.48 -0.51 10.33
C VAL A 222 7.06 -0.16 10.81
N ASN A 223 6.82 -0.24 12.13
CA ASN A 223 5.55 0.15 12.72
C ASN A 223 5.28 1.66 12.57
N ALA A 224 6.30 2.52 12.65
CA ALA A 224 6.14 3.96 12.47
C ALA A 224 5.76 4.33 11.04
N LEU A 225 6.44 3.75 10.04
CA LEU A 225 6.10 3.87 8.63
C LEU A 225 4.66 3.39 8.37
N GLN A 226 4.35 2.17 8.80
CA GLN A 226 3.03 1.59 8.61
C GLN A 226 1.95 2.44 9.29
N MET A 227 2.24 3.03 10.45
CA MET A 227 1.31 3.94 11.10
C MET A 227 1.07 5.20 10.28
N ALA A 228 2.12 5.80 9.71
CA ALA A 228 2.00 6.98 8.85
C ALA A 228 1.12 6.71 7.62
N GLN A 229 1.28 5.54 7.00
CA GLN A 229 0.57 5.20 5.77
C GLN A 229 -0.82 4.59 6.00
N THR A 230 -1.04 3.76 7.02
CA THR A 230 -2.23 2.89 7.10
C THR A 230 -3.18 3.18 8.26
N SER A 231 -2.80 4.02 9.22
CA SER A 231 -3.59 4.17 10.46
C SER A 231 -5.00 4.78 10.28
N HIS A 232 -5.27 5.35 9.12
CA HIS A 232 -6.58 5.88 8.73
C HIS A 232 -7.51 4.82 8.13
N LEU A 233 -7.00 3.63 7.77
CA LEU A 233 -7.81 2.51 7.30
C LEU A 233 -8.76 2.01 8.41
N PRO A 234 -9.82 1.26 8.08
CA PRO A 234 -10.62 0.53 9.07
C PRO A 234 -9.75 -0.35 9.97
N ASP A 235 -10.28 -0.73 11.13
CA ASP A 235 -9.53 -1.58 12.05
C ASP A 235 -9.24 -2.94 11.41
N PRO A 236 -8.06 -3.54 11.62
CA PRO A 236 -7.72 -4.82 11.01
C PRO A 236 -8.66 -5.92 11.49
N ILE A 237 -8.96 -6.86 10.59
CA ILE A 237 -9.90 -7.98 10.88
C ILE A 237 -9.38 -8.85 12.03
N ASP A 238 -8.06 -9.04 12.08
CA ASP A 238 -7.37 -9.70 13.16
C ASP A 238 -6.16 -8.82 13.53
N PRO A 239 -6.19 -8.09 14.66
CA PRO A 239 -5.14 -7.14 15.03
C PRO A 239 -3.88 -7.78 15.63
N THR A 240 -3.81 -9.12 15.75
CA THR A 240 -2.65 -9.77 16.36
C THR A 240 -1.36 -9.42 15.57
N PRO A 241 -0.32 -8.88 16.21
CA PRO A 241 0.94 -8.60 15.54
C PRO A 241 1.58 -9.88 14.97
N VAL A 242 2.39 -9.72 13.93
CA VAL A 242 3.25 -10.78 13.42
C VAL A 242 4.57 -10.82 14.22
N GLU A 243 5.58 -11.53 13.73
CA GLU A 243 6.88 -11.59 14.40
C GLU A 243 7.48 -10.18 14.63
N GLN A 244 8.38 -10.08 15.61
CA GLN A 244 8.96 -8.82 16.10
C GLN A 244 7.96 -7.77 16.62
N GLY A 245 6.68 -8.12 16.76
CA GLY A 245 5.64 -7.18 17.18
C GLY A 245 5.22 -6.19 16.09
N ILE A 246 5.46 -6.52 14.82
CA ILE A 246 5.00 -5.71 13.68
C ILE A 246 3.48 -5.81 13.58
N GLY A 247 2.78 -4.68 13.58
CA GLY A 247 1.33 -4.64 13.46
C GLY A 247 0.83 -5.10 12.10
N VAL A 248 -0.48 -5.30 11.97
CA VAL A 248 -1.16 -5.66 10.73
C VAL A 248 -2.27 -4.65 10.42
N TYR A 249 -2.60 -4.48 9.14
CA TYR A 249 -3.61 -3.55 8.64
C TYR A 249 -4.59 -4.19 7.66
N PHE A 250 -4.44 -5.46 7.26
CA PHE A 250 -5.38 -6.10 6.35
C PHE A 250 -6.80 -6.01 6.92
N THR A 251 -7.73 -5.52 6.11
CA THR A 251 -9.06 -5.16 6.59
C THR A 251 -10.13 -5.19 5.50
N ARG A 252 -11.38 -5.05 5.93
CA ARG A 252 -12.52 -4.77 5.08
C ARG A 252 -12.86 -3.29 5.16
N TRP A 253 -13.01 -2.65 4.01
CA TRP A 253 -13.52 -1.29 3.90
C TRP A 253 -14.81 -1.29 3.07
N ASP A 254 -15.96 -1.12 3.71
CA ASP A 254 -17.23 -0.86 3.02
C ASP A 254 -17.44 0.64 2.80
N TYR A 255 -17.63 1.04 1.53
CA TYR A 255 -17.86 2.41 1.12
C TYR A 255 -18.68 2.48 -0.17
N ALA A 256 -19.73 3.30 -0.20
CA ALA A 256 -20.57 3.58 -1.37
C ALA A 256 -21.09 2.32 -2.09
N GLY A 257 -21.49 1.30 -1.31
CA GLY A 257 -21.99 0.03 -1.85
C GLY A 257 -20.91 -0.90 -2.42
N VAL A 258 -19.63 -0.58 -2.26
CA VAL A 258 -18.52 -1.47 -2.58
C VAL A 258 -17.88 -1.97 -1.29
N SER A 259 -17.64 -3.28 -1.21
CA SER A 259 -16.82 -3.88 -0.15
C SER A 259 -15.42 -4.08 -0.68
N PHE A 260 -14.43 -3.42 -0.09
CA PHE A 260 -13.03 -3.57 -0.42
C PHE A 260 -12.36 -4.52 0.59
N ALA A 261 -11.66 -5.56 0.12
CA ALA A 261 -10.71 -6.32 0.90
C ALA A 261 -9.31 -5.73 0.67
N ILE A 262 -8.71 -5.19 1.72
CA ILE A 262 -7.36 -4.60 1.69
C ILE A 262 -6.38 -5.64 2.22
N LEU A 263 -5.38 -5.98 1.40
CA LEU A 263 -4.41 -7.04 1.70
C LEU A 263 -3.04 -6.50 2.11
N GLU A 264 -2.28 -7.39 2.75
CA GLU A 264 -0.86 -7.26 3.08
C GLU A 264 -0.10 -8.37 2.35
N ASP A 265 -0.08 -8.32 1.02
CA ASP A 265 0.42 -9.43 0.19
C ASP A 265 1.93 -9.66 0.34
N ARG A 266 2.70 -8.60 0.62
CA ARG A 266 4.13 -8.65 0.93
C ARG A 266 4.45 -9.26 2.29
N LYS A 267 3.66 -8.96 3.31
CA LYS A 267 4.00 -9.21 4.73
C LYS A 267 4.13 -10.69 5.08
N PHE A 268 3.31 -11.53 4.45
CA PHE A 268 3.22 -12.95 4.76
C PHE A 268 3.83 -13.83 3.68
N LYS A 269 4.34 -13.22 2.61
CA LYS A 269 4.92 -13.92 1.49
C LYS A 269 6.24 -14.57 1.89
N SER A 270 6.42 -15.82 1.50
CA SER A 270 7.66 -16.54 1.71
C SER A 270 8.76 -15.98 0.81
N ALA A 271 10.01 -16.03 1.26
CA ALA A 271 11.15 -15.75 0.39
C ALA A 271 11.41 -16.97 -0.50
N PRO A 272 11.51 -16.82 -1.84
CA PRO A 272 11.73 -17.97 -2.70
C PRO A 272 13.03 -18.71 -2.41
N ALA A 273 14.08 -17.99 -1.98
CA ALA A 273 15.36 -18.59 -1.58
C ALA A 273 15.26 -19.51 -0.35
N ASN A 274 14.25 -19.31 0.51
CA ASN A 274 14.00 -20.14 1.70
C ASN A 274 13.17 -21.40 1.40
N VAL A 275 12.50 -21.44 0.24
CA VAL A 275 11.54 -22.50 -0.10
C VAL A 275 12.03 -23.36 -1.26
N LEU A 276 12.63 -22.74 -2.28
CA LEU A 276 13.16 -23.47 -3.42
C LEU A 276 14.48 -24.15 -3.07
N PRO A 277 14.84 -25.24 -3.78
CA PRO A 277 16.11 -25.88 -3.53
C PRO A 277 17.29 -24.97 -3.95
N ALA A 278 18.42 -25.15 -3.27
CA ALA A 278 19.60 -24.30 -3.44
C ALA A 278 20.17 -24.28 -4.88
N ASP A 279 19.89 -25.32 -5.67
CA ASP A 279 20.28 -25.38 -7.08
C ASP A 279 19.52 -24.39 -7.96
N ALA A 280 18.37 -23.84 -7.51
CA ALA A 280 17.70 -22.72 -8.18
C ALA A 280 18.56 -21.45 -8.20
N GLN A 281 19.47 -21.30 -7.22
CA GLN A 281 20.34 -20.13 -7.07
C GLN A 281 19.52 -18.84 -7.12
N VAL A 282 18.44 -18.78 -6.33
CA VAL A 282 17.58 -17.59 -6.27
C VAL A 282 18.43 -16.40 -5.87
N LEU A 283 18.30 -15.31 -6.64
CA LEU A 283 18.84 -14.00 -6.33
C LEU A 283 17.73 -12.98 -6.52
N ASN A 284 17.28 -12.40 -5.42
CA ASN A 284 16.24 -11.38 -5.37
C ASN A 284 14.97 -11.76 -6.14
N GLY A 285 14.46 -12.97 -5.91
CA GLY A 285 13.25 -13.47 -6.60
C GLY A 285 13.48 -14.02 -8.01
N TRP A 286 14.72 -13.99 -8.52
CA TRP A 286 15.07 -14.51 -9.85
C TRP A 286 15.96 -15.76 -9.77
N ILE A 287 15.56 -16.82 -10.45
CA ILE A 287 16.36 -18.05 -10.59
C ILE A 287 17.59 -17.76 -11.47
N GLN A 288 18.80 -17.98 -10.93
CA GLN A 288 20.05 -17.76 -11.67
C GLN A 288 20.59 -19.03 -12.34
N ASN A 289 20.09 -20.21 -11.99
CA ASN A 289 20.48 -21.45 -12.66
C ASN A 289 19.64 -21.66 -13.95
N PRO A 290 20.24 -21.58 -15.15
CA PRO A 290 19.50 -21.72 -16.41
C PRO A 290 18.95 -23.14 -16.65
N GLU A 291 19.52 -24.15 -15.98
CA GLU A 291 19.07 -25.54 -16.09
C GLU A 291 17.93 -25.87 -15.10
N PHE A 292 17.57 -24.94 -14.21
CA PHE A 292 16.54 -25.18 -13.21
C PHE A 292 15.13 -25.03 -13.80
N ASN A 293 14.35 -26.11 -13.76
CA ASN A 293 12.99 -26.12 -14.28
C ASN A 293 11.97 -25.73 -13.19
N VAL A 294 11.69 -24.43 -13.06
CA VAL A 294 10.73 -23.91 -12.07
C VAL A 294 9.32 -24.50 -12.19
N ARG A 295 8.94 -25.03 -13.36
CA ARG A 295 7.61 -25.62 -13.58
C ARG A 295 7.37 -26.89 -12.75
N GLU A 296 8.44 -27.57 -12.34
CA GLU A 296 8.37 -28.73 -11.43
C GLU A 296 8.06 -28.31 -9.98
N TYR A 297 8.20 -27.01 -9.67
CA TYR A 297 8.00 -26.42 -8.34
C TYR A 297 6.76 -25.51 -8.30
N ARG A 298 5.70 -25.92 -9.00
CA ARG A 298 4.42 -25.20 -9.02
C ARG A 298 3.68 -25.27 -7.68
N ASP A 299 3.68 -26.45 -7.08
CA ASP A 299 2.93 -26.76 -5.86
C ASP A 299 3.89 -26.85 -4.68
N LEU A 300 4.06 -25.73 -3.98
CA LEU A 300 4.94 -25.59 -2.81
C LEU A 300 4.06 -25.45 -1.55
N PRO A 301 3.77 -26.54 -0.82
CA PRO A 301 2.86 -26.50 0.32
C PRO A 301 3.41 -25.67 1.49
N GLU A 302 4.73 -25.60 1.65
CA GLU A 302 5.42 -24.79 2.65
C GLU A 302 5.46 -23.29 2.31
N ALA A 303 5.23 -22.92 1.04
CA ALA A 303 5.20 -21.53 0.62
C ALA A 303 3.91 -20.84 1.05
N SER A 304 4.03 -19.59 1.45
CA SER A 304 2.93 -18.68 1.78
C SER A 304 2.91 -17.49 0.81
N LEU A 305 1.69 -17.05 0.47
CA LEU A 305 1.45 -15.76 -0.19
C LEU A 305 0.84 -14.78 0.81
N LEU A 306 -0.43 -14.97 1.17
CA LEU A 306 -1.15 -14.10 2.11
C LEU A 306 -1.10 -14.59 3.57
N GLY A 307 -0.66 -15.82 3.80
CA GLY A 307 -0.74 -16.50 5.10
C GLY A 307 -2.17 -16.87 5.51
N GLU A 308 -2.29 -17.77 6.48
CA GLU A 308 -3.56 -18.38 6.90
C GLU A 308 -4.61 -17.37 7.42
N ARG A 309 -4.15 -16.27 8.05
CA ARG A 309 -5.05 -15.26 8.64
C ARG A 309 -5.77 -14.45 7.55
N GLN A 310 -5.05 -14.02 6.53
CA GLN A 310 -5.64 -13.31 5.39
C GLN A 310 -6.47 -14.25 4.52
N MET A 311 -6.04 -15.50 4.31
CA MET A 311 -6.84 -16.48 3.57
C MET A 311 -8.18 -16.74 4.24
N ARG A 312 -8.21 -16.91 5.56
CA ARG A 312 -9.47 -17.05 6.32
C ARG A 312 -10.33 -15.79 6.26
N PHE A 313 -9.71 -14.61 6.31
CA PHE A 313 -10.43 -13.35 6.11
C PHE A 313 -11.08 -13.31 4.72
N LEU A 314 -10.33 -13.59 3.65
CA LEU A 314 -10.82 -13.57 2.28
C LEU A 314 -11.94 -14.60 2.04
N ASP A 315 -11.81 -15.80 2.59
CA ASP A 315 -12.83 -16.86 2.50
C ASP A 315 -14.15 -16.40 3.13
N ASN A 316 -14.11 -15.94 4.39
CA ASN A 316 -15.29 -15.40 5.07
C ASN A 316 -15.85 -14.16 4.36
N TRP A 317 -14.98 -13.27 3.87
CA TRP A 317 -15.39 -12.06 3.19
C TRP A 317 -16.04 -12.36 1.83
N ALA A 318 -15.57 -13.35 1.09
CA ALA A 318 -16.15 -13.73 -0.20
C ALA A 318 -17.62 -14.18 -0.06
N GLU A 319 -17.94 -14.88 1.02
CA GLU A 319 -19.29 -15.34 1.33
C GLU A 319 -20.18 -14.27 2.00
N ASP A 320 -19.59 -13.28 2.67
CA ASP A 320 -20.36 -12.27 3.41
C ASP A 320 -20.89 -11.15 2.52
N TRP A 321 -22.19 -11.21 2.25
CA TRP A 321 -23.00 -10.19 1.57
C TRP A 321 -24.05 -9.55 2.49
N SER A 322 -23.91 -9.65 3.81
CA SER A 322 -24.91 -9.16 4.78
C SER A 322 -25.04 -7.63 4.83
N GLY A 323 -24.08 -6.89 4.26
CA GLY A 323 -24.02 -5.44 4.24
C GLY A 323 -24.70 -4.79 3.02
N PRO A 324 -24.60 -3.45 2.89
CA PRO A 324 -25.18 -2.70 1.76
C PRO A 324 -24.40 -2.87 0.45
N SER A 325 -23.35 -3.69 0.43
CA SER A 325 -22.43 -3.80 -0.70
C SER A 325 -22.99 -4.69 -1.81
N TYR A 326 -22.95 -4.21 -3.05
CA TYR A 326 -23.37 -4.94 -4.26
C TYR A 326 -22.18 -5.40 -5.11
N MET A 327 -20.97 -4.88 -4.82
CA MET A 327 -19.73 -5.23 -5.49
C MET A 327 -18.63 -5.51 -4.47
N LYS A 328 -17.71 -6.41 -4.83
CA LYS A 328 -16.51 -6.73 -4.07
C LYS A 328 -15.27 -6.36 -4.88
N VAL A 329 -14.31 -5.72 -4.21
CA VAL A 329 -13.03 -5.32 -4.79
C VAL A 329 -11.91 -5.77 -3.87
N VAL A 330 -10.83 -6.31 -4.43
CA VAL A 330 -9.60 -6.61 -3.68
C VAL A 330 -8.56 -5.56 -4.02
N LEU A 331 -7.85 -5.08 -3.01
CA LEU A 331 -6.72 -4.17 -3.11
C LEU A 331 -5.47 -4.88 -2.61
N SER A 332 -4.41 -4.89 -3.41
CA SER A 332 -3.11 -5.42 -3.02
C SER A 332 -1.99 -4.62 -3.67
N GLN A 333 -0.76 -4.82 -3.22
CA GLN A 333 0.41 -4.14 -3.71
C GLN A 333 0.72 -4.59 -5.14
N THR A 334 0.76 -5.91 -5.37
CA THR A 334 1.13 -6.47 -6.67
C THR A 334 0.07 -7.41 -7.26
N ASN A 335 0.08 -7.54 -8.58
CA ASN A 335 -0.86 -8.35 -9.34
C ASN A 335 -0.67 -9.86 -9.07
N PHE A 336 -1.75 -10.64 -9.09
CA PHE A 336 -1.73 -12.12 -9.03
C PHE A 336 -1.22 -12.76 -10.35
N ALA A 337 -0.28 -12.10 -11.02
CA ALA A 337 0.42 -12.56 -12.22
C ALA A 337 1.67 -11.69 -12.44
N SER A 338 2.70 -12.27 -13.07
CA SER A 338 3.76 -11.47 -13.71
C SER A 338 3.38 -11.28 -15.18
N VAL A 339 3.26 -10.03 -15.61
CA VAL A 339 2.87 -9.68 -16.99
C VAL A 339 4.04 -9.18 -17.83
N HIS A 340 5.23 -9.08 -17.22
CA HIS A 340 6.42 -8.56 -17.87
C HIS A 340 7.07 -9.57 -18.80
N THR A 341 7.74 -9.03 -19.82
CA THR A 341 8.70 -9.76 -20.63
C THR A 341 10.10 -9.18 -20.45
N ILE A 342 11.12 -10.01 -20.57
CA ILE A 342 12.53 -9.62 -20.51
C ILE A 342 13.27 -10.22 -21.71
N PRO A 343 14.41 -9.65 -22.16
CA PRO A 343 15.20 -10.24 -23.24
C PRO A 343 15.52 -11.72 -22.99
N GLU A 344 15.52 -12.56 -24.03
CA GLU A 344 15.71 -14.03 -23.91
C GLU A 344 16.90 -14.42 -23.01
N ASN A 345 18.03 -13.73 -23.19
CA ASN A 345 19.29 -14.01 -22.49
C ASN A 345 19.39 -13.32 -21.11
N ALA A 346 18.40 -12.52 -20.70
CA ALA A 346 18.40 -11.88 -19.40
C ALA A 346 18.03 -12.89 -18.30
N MET A 347 18.72 -12.78 -17.17
CA MET A 347 18.48 -13.60 -15.98
C MET A 347 17.66 -12.87 -14.91
N SER A 348 17.41 -11.56 -15.10
CA SER A 348 16.57 -10.75 -14.21
C SER A 348 16.01 -9.53 -14.91
N GLY A 349 15.02 -8.88 -14.29
CA GLY A 349 14.45 -7.60 -14.71
C GLY A 349 15.39 -6.40 -14.57
N ALA A 350 16.57 -6.54 -13.96
CA ALA A 350 17.52 -5.45 -13.75
C ALA A 350 18.03 -4.81 -15.06
N VAL A 351 17.88 -5.49 -16.19
CA VAL A 351 18.23 -4.97 -17.52
C VAL A 351 17.20 -3.96 -18.04
N LEU A 352 15.94 -4.04 -17.58
CA LEU A 352 14.80 -3.31 -18.14
C LEU A 352 15.00 -1.77 -18.15
N PRO A 353 15.49 -1.12 -17.08
CA PRO A 353 15.66 0.33 -17.08
C PRO A 353 16.67 0.84 -18.13
N GLY A 354 17.59 -0.02 -18.58
CA GLY A 354 18.59 0.33 -19.59
C GLY A 354 18.15 0.03 -21.03
N LEU A 355 16.97 -0.56 -21.24
CA LEU A 355 16.49 -0.90 -22.57
C LEU A 355 15.95 0.34 -23.31
N PRO A 356 16.11 0.40 -24.64
CA PRO A 356 15.52 1.48 -25.42
C PRO A 356 13.99 1.40 -25.39
N VAL A 357 13.34 2.56 -25.24
CA VAL A 357 11.89 2.67 -25.40
C VAL A 357 11.56 2.56 -26.89
N PRO A 358 10.76 1.57 -27.31
CA PRO A 358 10.42 1.41 -28.72
C PRO A 358 9.49 2.53 -29.18
N GLU A 359 9.70 3.02 -30.40
CA GLU A 359 8.77 3.94 -31.05
C GLU A 359 7.39 3.30 -31.26
N PRO A 360 6.28 4.08 -31.24
CA PRO A 360 4.95 3.54 -31.48
C PRO A 360 4.86 2.72 -32.78
N GLY A 361 4.37 1.49 -32.66
CA GLY A 361 4.23 0.53 -33.77
C GLY A 361 5.42 -0.42 -33.96
N ASN A 362 6.53 -0.20 -33.25
CA ASN A 362 7.65 -1.15 -33.20
C ASN A 362 7.45 -2.13 -32.04
N TYR A 363 7.46 -3.43 -32.36
CA TYR A 363 7.35 -4.50 -31.37
C TYR A 363 8.73 -5.11 -31.14
N VAL A 364 9.15 -5.17 -29.88
CA VAL A 364 10.37 -5.88 -29.47
C VAL A 364 10.12 -7.38 -29.66
N LEU A 365 11.04 -8.05 -30.36
CA LEU A 365 10.97 -9.48 -30.65
C LEU A 365 12.12 -10.20 -29.93
N GLY A 366 11.85 -11.45 -29.50
CA GLY A 366 12.86 -12.26 -28.81
C GLY A 366 12.91 -12.03 -27.29
N ASP A 367 11.87 -11.46 -26.71
CA ASP A 367 11.69 -11.45 -25.26
C ASP A 367 10.95 -12.71 -24.81
N LYS A 368 11.24 -13.15 -23.57
CA LYS A 368 10.54 -14.22 -22.86
C LYS A 368 9.68 -13.65 -21.74
N ILE A 369 8.69 -14.43 -21.31
CA ILE A 369 7.89 -14.10 -20.11
C ILE A 369 8.80 -14.13 -18.88
N ALA A 370 8.71 -13.09 -18.05
CA ALA A 370 9.42 -13.04 -16.78
C ALA A 370 8.88 -14.10 -15.81
N ALA A 371 9.78 -14.85 -15.19
CA ALA A 371 9.47 -15.73 -14.06
C ALA A 371 9.81 -15.03 -12.74
N ASP A 372 9.29 -13.82 -12.58
CA ASP A 372 9.49 -13.00 -11.40
C ASP A 372 8.66 -13.52 -10.21
N MET A 373 9.35 -13.87 -9.12
CA MET A 373 8.72 -14.35 -7.88
C MET A 373 8.36 -13.23 -6.91
N ASP A 374 8.68 -11.99 -7.27
CA ASP A 374 8.29 -10.82 -6.50
C ASP A 374 6.81 -10.47 -6.72
N SER A 375 6.30 -10.55 -7.95
CA SER A 375 4.86 -10.47 -8.22
C SER A 375 4.05 -11.56 -7.49
N ASN A 376 2.74 -11.35 -7.28
CA ASN A 376 1.86 -12.39 -6.73
C ASN A 376 1.50 -13.47 -7.76
N GLY A 377 2.20 -13.54 -8.91
CA GLY A 377 2.22 -14.72 -9.75
C GLY A 377 2.81 -15.96 -9.04
N TRP A 378 3.60 -15.72 -7.99
CA TRP A 378 4.26 -16.74 -7.16
C TRP A 378 3.89 -16.58 -5.67
N PRO A 379 3.81 -17.67 -4.88
CA PRO A 379 3.83 -19.08 -5.32
C PRO A 379 2.51 -19.46 -6.00
N GLN A 380 2.62 -20.24 -7.07
CA GLN A 380 1.52 -20.41 -8.04
C GLN A 380 0.29 -21.13 -7.45
N ASN A 381 0.50 -22.16 -6.62
CA ASN A 381 -0.59 -22.84 -5.91
C ASN A 381 -1.36 -21.89 -4.97
N ARG A 382 -0.66 -21.01 -4.24
CA ARG A 382 -1.31 -20.05 -3.33
C ARG A 382 -2.04 -18.93 -4.07
N ARG A 383 -1.46 -18.46 -5.18
CA ARG A 383 -2.14 -17.53 -6.10
C ARG A 383 -3.47 -18.12 -6.58
N ASP A 384 -3.49 -19.39 -6.97
CA ASP A 384 -4.72 -20.05 -7.45
C ASP A 384 -5.80 -20.19 -6.38
N GLU A 385 -5.40 -20.41 -5.11
CA GLU A 385 -6.31 -20.39 -3.96
C GLU A 385 -6.99 -19.02 -3.83
N VAL A 386 -6.22 -17.93 -3.92
CA VAL A 386 -6.75 -16.56 -3.88
C VAL A 386 -7.68 -16.29 -5.06
N LEU A 387 -7.26 -16.62 -6.28
CA LEU A 387 -8.08 -16.41 -7.48
C LEU A 387 -9.39 -17.23 -7.46
N THR A 388 -9.39 -18.40 -6.81
CA THR A 388 -10.60 -19.21 -6.61
C THR A 388 -11.60 -18.47 -5.72
N LEU A 389 -11.14 -17.87 -4.62
CA LEU A 389 -11.98 -17.05 -3.74
C LEU A 389 -12.50 -15.79 -4.46
N LEU A 390 -11.64 -15.12 -5.24
CA LEU A 390 -12.06 -13.91 -5.95
C LEU A 390 -13.13 -14.24 -7.00
N ARG A 391 -12.94 -15.37 -7.70
CA ARG A 391 -13.92 -15.89 -8.66
C ARG A 391 -15.26 -16.24 -8.00
N SER A 392 -15.27 -16.85 -6.81
CA SER A 392 -16.50 -17.31 -6.15
C SER A 392 -17.46 -16.17 -5.82
N CYS A 393 -16.93 -14.97 -5.62
CA CYS A 393 -17.68 -13.75 -5.30
C CYS A 393 -17.63 -12.68 -6.39
N SER A 394 -17.10 -13.00 -7.57
CA SER A 394 -16.94 -12.06 -8.70
C SER A 394 -16.19 -10.78 -8.32
N ALA A 395 -15.19 -10.88 -7.43
CA ALA A 395 -14.40 -9.74 -7.01
C ALA A 395 -13.52 -9.21 -8.14
N PHE A 396 -13.47 -7.89 -8.28
CA PHE A 396 -12.51 -7.20 -9.13
C PHE A 396 -11.24 -6.92 -8.33
N HIS A 397 -10.06 -7.04 -8.93
CA HIS A 397 -8.80 -6.78 -8.25
C HIS A 397 -8.15 -5.50 -8.78
N ILE A 398 -7.64 -4.66 -7.89
CA ILE A 398 -6.86 -3.48 -8.22
C ILE A 398 -5.50 -3.61 -7.53
N ALA A 399 -4.42 -3.40 -8.29
CA ALA A 399 -3.05 -3.54 -7.82
C ALA A 399 -2.12 -2.41 -8.34
N GLY A 400 -0.93 -2.31 -7.74
CA GLY A 400 0.19 -1.47 -8.17
C GLY A 400 1.40 -2.29 -8.66
N ASP A 401 2.61 -1.86 -8.28
CA ASP A 401 3.93 -2.51 -8.46
C ASP A 401 4.44 -2.66 -9.91
N GLN A 402 3.64 -3.17 -10.84
CA GLN A 402 4.13 -3.59 -12.16
C GLN A 402 4.49 -2.42 -13.11
N HIS A 403 4.43 -1.16 -12.68
CA HIS A 403 4.71 0.09 -13.44
C HIS A 403 3.94 0.30 -14.76
N LEU A 404 3.22 -0.71 -15.26
CA LEU A 404 2.56 -0.75 -16.55
C LEU A 404 1.06 -0.95 -16.34
N ALA A 405 0.28 0.01 -16.84
CA ALA A 405 -1.17 -0.08 -16.86
C ALA A 405 -1.62 -1.35 -17.59
N THR A 406 -2.21 -2.31 -16.85
CA THR A 406 -2.54 -3.63 -17.38
C THR A 406 -3.92 -4.08 -16.92
N VAL A 407 -4.67 -4.72 -17.82
CA VAL A 407 -5.88 -5.48 -17.46
C VAL A 407 -5.63 -6.95 -17.73
N VAL A 408 -5.76 -7.78 -16.70
CA VAL A 408 -5.58 -9.23 -16.79
C VAL A 408 -6.92 -9.91 -16.53
N ARG A 409 -7.28 -10.86 -17.39
CA ARG A 409 -8.31 -11.86 -17.09
C ARG A 409 -7.63 -13.14 -16.68
N HIS A 410 -7.72 -13.48 -15.40
CA HIS A 410 -6.98 -14.62 -14.84
C HIS A 410 -7.55 -15.97 -15.30
N GLY A 411 -6.68 -16.98 -15.29
CA GLY A 411 -7.03 -18.38 -15.51
C GLY A 411 -6.37 -19.27 -14.46
N ILE A 412 -7.15 -20.22 -13.93
CA ILE A 412 -6.72 -21.21 -12.95
C ILE A 412 -6.65 -22.58 -13.63
N LYS A 413 -7.77 -23.04 -14.22
CA LYS A 413 -7.85 -24.31 -14.96
C LYS A 413 -7.79 -24.10 -16.46
N GLU A 414 -8.46 -23.07 -16.93
CA GLU A 414 -8.55 -22.70 -18.35
C GLU A 414 -8.29 -21.20 -18.53
N PHE A 415 -8.03 -20.78 -19.76
CA PHE A 415 -7.83 -19.37 -20.05
C PHE A 415 -9.10 -18.56 -19.71
N GLY A 416 -8.95 -17.56 -18.86
CA GLY A 416 -10.00 -16.60 -18.55
C GLY A 416 -11.12 -17.13 -17.64
N ASP A 417 -10.88 -18.20 -16.88
CA ASP A 417 -11.89 -18.78 -15.99
C ASP A 417 -11.92 -18.17 -14.56
N ALA A 418 -11.16 -17.11 -14.29
CA ALA A 418 -11.11 -16.44 -12.98
C ALA A 418 -11.30 -14.90 -13.07
N ALA A 419 -11.01 -14.21 -11.95
CA ALA A 419 -11.25 -12.78 -11.75
C ALA A 419 -10.48 -11.88 -12.74
N PHE A 420 -10.89 -10.61 -12.81
CA PHE A 420 -10.16 -9.57 -13.53
C PHE A 420 -9.33 -8.74 -12.57
N THR A 421 -8.15 -8.32 -13.01
CA THR A 421 -7.32 -7.33 -12.33
C THR A 421 -7.08 -6.13 -13.22
N PHE A 422 -7.07 -4.94 -12.63
CA PHE A 422 -6.45 -3.74 -13.19
C PHE A 422 -5.25 -3.32 -12.35
N THR A 423 -4.09 -3.20 -12.99
CA THR A 423 -2.88 -2.64 -12.38
C THR A 423 -2.70 -1.21 -12.86
N GLY A 424 -2.54 -0.27 -11.93
CA GLY A 424 -2.26 1.12 -12.24
C GLY A 424 -0.86 1.31 -12.83
N PRO A 425 -0.63 2.31 -13.70
CA PRO A 425 0.73 2.68 -14.11
C PRO A 425 1.49 3.29 -12.93
N ALA A 426 2.83 3.29 -13.03
CA ALA A 426 3.68 4.08 -12.13
C ALA A 426 3.49 5.58 -12.35
N LEU A 427 3.80 6.38 -11.31
CA LEU A 427 3.79 7.84 -11.33
C LEU A 427 5.19 8.42 -11.58
#